data_AF-A0A926BAU1-F1
#
_entry.id   AF-A0A926BAU1-F1
#
_cell.length_a   1.000
_cell.length_b   1.000
_cell.length_c   1.000
_cell.angle_alpha   90.00
_cell.angle_beta   90.00
_cell.angle_gamma   90.00
#
_symmetry.space_group_name_H-M   'P 1'
#
loop_
_entity.id
_entity.type
_entity.pdbx_description
1 polymer ?
#
loop_
_entity_poly.entity_id
_entity_poly.type
_entity_poly.pdbx_seq_one_letter_code
_entity_poly.pdbx_strand_id
1 'polypeptide(L)'
;MRKEITPIGMMGWSPPAETGASWGGIAPVRWTVDLYHAAMEAGILYEGARIELVRGQIVQIAERPSPRYYHAVGQLTERLCDVFGERCTRTRGVLRVSDDTELEPEALVTRHSWRHYTTDYPVPEDALLVGEVAETTHGFLLGFKSLIYAQVRSVGVLDSRHCRA
;
A
#
# COMPACT_ATOMS: atom_id res chain seq x y z
N MET A 1 31.41 7.84 0.71
CA MET A 1 30.83 8.59 -0.43
C MET A 1 29.44 8.00 -0.69
N ARG A 2 28.40 8.54 -0.03
CA ARG A 2 27.01 8.07 -0.24
C ARG A 2 26.53 8.68 -1.55
N LYS A 3 26.14 7.86 -2.53
CA LYS A 3 25.46 8.35 -3.72
C LYS A 3 24.06 8.77 -3.28
N GLU A 4 23.81 10.07 -3.28
CA GLU A 4 22.45 10.59 -3.20
C GLU A 4 21.72 10.17 -4.47
N ILE A 5 20.78 9.23 -4.34
CA ILE A 5 19.83 8.92 -5.40
C ILE A 5 18.79 10.04 -5.33
N THR A 6 18.86 10.98 -6.28
CA THR A 6 17.81 11.99 -6.45
C THR A 6 16.52 11.26 -6.83
N PRO A 7 15.41 11.42 -6.07
CA PRO A 7 14.15 10.80 -6.45
C PRO A 7 13.71 11.41 -7.78
N ILE A 8 13.44 10.57 -8.78
CA ILE A 8 12.73 10.99 -9.99
C ILE A 8 11.39 11.57 -9.52
N GLY A 9 11.16 12.85 -9.80
CA GLY A 9 9.94 13.53 -9.40
C GLY A 9 8.70 12.73 -9.85
N MET A 10 7.79 12.49 -8.92
CA MET A 10 6.59 11.64 -9.09
C MET A 10 5.58 12.14 -10.15
N MET A 11 5.85 13.26 -10.83
CA MET A 11 4.98 13.84 -11.86
C MET A 11 5.06 13.15 -13.24
N GLY A 12 5.96 12.19 -13.44
CA GLY A 12 6.16 11.53 -14.75
C GLY A 12 6.12 10.00 -14.73
N TRP A 13 5.82 9.36 -13.60
CA TRP A 13 5.78 7.90 -13.53
C TRP A 13 4.45 7.37 -14.07
N SER A 14 4.51 6.67 -15.21
CA SER A 14 3.45 5.78 -15.67
C SER A 14 3.89 4.34 -15.38
N PRO A 15 3.03 3.45 -14.85
CA PRO A 15 3.40 2.06 -14.67
C PRO A 15 3.79 1.45 -16.04
N PRO A 16 4.91 0.71 -16.14
CA PRO A 16 5.39 0.12 -17.41
C PRO A 16 4.48 -0.94 -18.05
N ALA A 17 3.22 -1.05 -17.62
CA ALA A 17 2.32 -2.15 -17.96
C ALA A 17 1.11 -1.74 -18.82
N GLU A 18 0.84 -0.45 -19.00
CA GLU A 18 -0.29 -0.02 -19.87
C GLU A 18 0.15 0.21 -21.32
N THR A 19 1.45 0.37 -21.55
CA THR A 19 2.03 0.29 -22.88
C THR A 19 2.65 -1.10 -23.02
N GLY A 20 2.18 -1.91 -23.96
CA GLY A 20 2.92 -3.07 -24.48
C GLY A 20 4.22 -2.67 -25.20
N ALA A 21 4.85 -1.57 -24.76
CA ALA A 21 6.05 -1.00 -25.33
C ALA A 21 7.25 -1.82 -24.84
N SER A 22 7.46 -2.96 -25.49
CA SER A 22 8.78 -3.55 -25.56
C SER A 22 9.71 -2.53 -26.22
N TRP A 23 10.76 -2.11 -25.54
CA TRP A 23 11.83 -1.36 -26.20
C TRP A 23 12.60 -2.35 -27.07
N GLY A 24 12.19 -2.51 -28.33
CA GLY A 24 12.84 -3.43 -29.27
C GLY A 24 12.91 -4.88 -28.79
N GLY A 25 11.85 -5.40 -28.14
CA GLY A 25 11.82 -6.77 -27.59
C GLY A 25 12.31 -6.92 -26.15
N ILE A 26 12.71 -5.83 -25.48
CA ILE A 26 13.04 -5.82 -24.06
C ILE A 26 11.76 -5.59 -23.25
N ALA A 27 11.35 -6.58 -22.45
CA ALA A 27 10.26 -6.46 -21.49
C ALA A 27 10.83 -6.37 -20.06
N PRO A 28 10.32 -5.47 -19.20
CA PRO A 28 10.72 -5.45 -17.80
C PRO A 28 10.28 -6.74 -17.10
N VAL A 29 11.14 -7.27 -16.24
CA VAL A 29 10.80 -8.42 -15.38
C VAL A 29 9.68 -7.99 -14.42
N ARG A 30 8.61 -8.76 -14.40
CA ARG A 30 7.48 -8.56 -13.49
C ARG A 30 7.76 -9.28 -12.18
N TRP A 31 7.59 -8.56 -11.07
CA TRP A 31 7.74 -9.11 -9.74
C TRP A 31 6.51 -9.93 -9.35
N THR A 32 6.74 -11.02 -8.63
CA THR A 32 5.70 -11.77 -7.92
C THR A 32 5.80 -11.49 -6.43
N VAL A 33 4.75 -11.80 -5.67
CA VAL A 33 4.75 -11.73 -4.20
C VAL A 33 5.87 -12.59 -3.62
N ASP A 34 6.05 -13.81 -4.12
CA ASP A 34 7.12 -14.71 -3.66
C ASP A 34 8.51 -14.10 -3.86
N LEU A 35 8.77 -13.48 -5.03
CA LEU A 35 10.05 -12.83 -5.30
C LEU A 35 10.23 -11.57 -4.45
N TYR A 36 9.15 -10.81 -4.24
CA TYR A 36 9.14 -9.64 -3.37
C TYR A 36 9.50 -10.03 -1.93
N HIS A 37 8.88 -11.07 -1.36
CA HIS A 37 9.17 -11.57 -0.01
C HIS A 37 10.60 -12.11 0.09
N ALA A 38 11.04 -12.92 -0.88
CA ALA A 38 12.42 -13.43 -0.91
C ALA A 38 13.46 -12.29 -0.96
N ALA A 39 13.17 -11.20 -1.69
CA ALA A 39 14.05 -10.04 -1.76
C ALA A 39 14.05 -9.20 -0.48
N MET A 40 12.92 -9.09 0.22
CA MET A 40 12.83 -8.50 1.55
C MET A 40 13.66 -9.31 2.56
N GLU A 41 13.48 -10.63 2.61
CA GLU A 41 14.22 -11.54 3.50
C GLU A 41 15.73 -11.52 3.24
N ALA A 42 16.13 -11.42 1.97
CA ALA A 42 17.53 -11.32 1.58
C ALA A 42 18.15 -9.93 1.84
N GLY A 43 17.37 -8.95 2.30
CA GLY A 43 17.82 -7.57 2.53
C GLY A 43 18.16 -6.79 1.26
N ILE A 44 17.67 -7.24 0.10
CA ILE A 44 17.85 -6.57 -1.20
C ILE A 44 17.00 -5.29 -1.25
N LEU A 45 15.77 -5.40 -0.73
CA LEU A 45 14.86 -4.28 -0.55
C LEU A 45 15.07 -3.67 0.84
N TYR A 46 15.21 -2.35 0.91
CA TYR A 46 15.55 -1.64 2.15
C TYR A 46 14.35 -1.53 3.09
N GLU A 47 14.43 -2.19 4.25
CA GLU A 47 13.37 -2.20 5.28
C GLU A 47 13.05 -0.82 5.88
N GLY A 48 14.00 0.13 5.84
CA GLY A 48 13.79 1.46 6.43
C GLY A 48 12.94 2.39 5.56
N ALA A 49 12.41 1.90 4.44
CA ALA A 49 11.39 2.58 3.66
C ALA A 49 10.22 1.60 3.44
N ARG A 50 9.01 2.14 3.43
CA ARG A 50 7.84 1.34 3.08
C ARG A 50 7.88 1.02 1.59
N ILE A 51 7.73 -0.26 1.27
CA ILE A 51 7.79 -0.77 -0.10
C ILE A 51 6.57 -1.65 -0.33
N GLU A 52 5.76 -1.31 -1.34
CA GLU A 52 4.62 -2.11 -1.78
C GLU A 52 4.91 -2.76 -3.13
N LEU A 53 4.31 -3.93 -3.36
CA LEU A 53 4.31 -4.57 -4.67
C LEU A 53 3.00 -4.22 -5.38
N VAL A 54 3.08 -3.55 -6.53
CA VAL A 54 1.88 -3.10 -7.25
C VAL A 54 1.93 -3.47 -8.72
N ARG A 55 1.07 -4.40 -9.15
CA ARG A 55 1.01 -4.93 -10.52
C ARG A 55 2.39 -5.34 -11.07
N GLY A 56 3.15 -6.07 -10.26
CA GLY A 56 4.47 -6.58 -10.57
C GLY A 56 5.57 -5.53 -10.59
N GLN A 57 5.36 -4.37 -9.94
CA GLN A 57 6.35 -3.30 -9.79
C GLN A 57 6.63 -3.05 -8.30
N ILE A 58 7.90 -2.86 -7.95
CA ILE A 58 8.30 -2.44 -6.60
C ILE A 58 8.13 -0.92 -6.49
N VAL A 59 7.21 -0.51 -5.61
CA VAL A 59 6.90 0.90 -5.36
C VAL A 59 7.40 1.26 -3.97
N GLN A 60 8.46 2.07 -3.92
CA GLN A 60 8.91 2.66 -2.67
C GLN A 60 8.04 3.87 -2.35
N ILE A 61 7.35 3.81 -1.22
CA ILE A 61 6.63 4.96 -0.67
C ILE A 61 7.66 5.70 0.20
N ALA A 62 8.16 6.82 -0.32
CA ALA A 62 9.13 7.66 0.36
C ALA A 62 8.47 8.37 1.55
N GLU A 63 8.28 7.65 2.64
CA GLU A 63 7.64 8.15 3.84
C GLU A 63 8.65 8.84 4.76
N ARG A 64 8.57 10.17 4.82
CA ARG A 64 8.81 10.92 6.07
C ARG A 64 7.50 11.60 6.46
N PRO A 65 6.51 10.84 6.96
CA PRO A 65 5.18 11.36 7.19
C PRO A 65 5.20 12.39 8.31
N SER A 66 4.40 13.45 8.19
CA SER A 66 4.32 14.45 9.25
C SER A 66 3.59 13.90 10.50
N PRO A 67 3.77 14.51 11.67
CA PRO A 67 2.95 14.20 12.85
C PRO A 67 1.44 14.27 12.60
N ARG A 68 1.00 15.15 11.67
CA ARG A 68 -0.40 15.30 11.30
C ARG A 68 -0.93 14.07 10.57
N TYR A 69 -0.14 13.51 9.66
CA TYR A 69 -0.48 12.26 9.00
C TYR A 69 -0.63 11.13 10.02
N TYR A 70 0.31 10.99 10.95
CA TYR A 70 0.23 9.93 11.96
C TYR A 70 -1.01 10.10 12.86
N HIS A 71 -1.34 11.33 13.25
CA HIS A 71 -2.57 11.62 13.97
C HIS A 71 -3.81 11.23 13.17
N ALA A 72 -3.85 11.53 11.87
CA ALA A 72 -4.96 11.16 11.00
C ALA A 72 -5.13 9.64 10.87
N VAL A 73 -4.04 8.89 10.71
CA VAL A 73 -4.06 7.41 10.68
C VAL A 73 -4.54 6.85 12.02
N GLY A 74 -4.09 7.42 13.14
CA GLY A 74 -4.55 7.05 14.49
C GLY A 74 -6.05 7.24 14.66
N GLN A 75 -6.55 8.45 14.40
CA GLN A 75 -7.98 8.79 14.48
C GLN A 75 -8.85 7.91 13.57
N LEU A 76 -8.37 7.60 12.35
CA LEU A 76 -9.05 6.69 11.44
C LEU A 76 -9.13 5.28 12.05
N THR A 77 -8.01 4.76 12.55
CA THR A 77 -7.95 3.42 13.14
C THR A 77 -8.85 3.32 14.37
N GLU A 78 -8.79 4.29 15.29
CA GLU A 78 -9.62 4.32 16.51
C GLU A 78 -11.10 4.25 16.17
N ARG A 79 -11.58 5.09 15.24
CA ARG A 79 -12.98 5.06 14.79
C ARG A 79 -13.37 3.74 14.15
N LEU A 80 -12.47 3.12 13.39
CA LEU A 80 -12.74 1.81 12.80
C LEU A 80 -12.76 0.70 13.86
N CYS A 81 -11.93 0.79 14.91
CA CYS A 81 -11.99 -0.09 16.06
C CYS A 81 -13.32 0.05 16.82
N ASP A 82 -13.82 1.28 17.00
CA ASP A 82 -15.11 1.51 17.67
C ASP A 82 -16.29 0.88 16.92
N VAL A 83 -16.24 0.90 15.58
CA VAL A 83 -17.34 0.40 14.73
C VAL A 83 -17.22 -1.10 14.46
N PHE A 84 -16.02 -1.59 14.15
CA PHE A 84 -15.79 -2.96 13.66
C PHE A 84 -15.06 -3.87 14.65
N GLY A 85 -14.54 -3.32 15.74
CA GLY A 85 -13.80 -4.01 16.78
C GLY A 85 -12.31 -4.15 16.49
N GLU A 86 -11.48 -4.02 17.53
CA GLU A 86 -10.01 -4.08 17.47
C GLU A 86 -9.47 -5.40 16.89
N ARG A 87 -10.22 -6.49 16.99
CA ARG A 87 -9.79 -7.80 16.48
C ARG A 87 -9.86 -7.89 14.96
N CYS A 88 -10.64 -7.05 14.31
CA CYS A 88 -10.84 -7.05 12.86
C CYS A 88 -10.17 -5.85 12.17
N THR A 89 -9.66 -4.89 12.93
CA THR A 89 -9.03 -3.67 12.41
C THR A 89 -7.52 -3.69 12.63
N ARG A 90 -6.75 -3.34 11.60
CA ARG A 90 -5.29 -3.10 11.71
C ARG A 90 -4.88 -1.79 11.07
N THR A 91 -3.97 -1.10 11.75
CA THR A 91 -3.16 -0.06 11.13
C THR A 91 -2.08 -0.72 10.28
N ARG A 92 -1.91 -0.28 9.02
CA ARG A 92 -0.93 -0.83 8.08
C ARG A 92 -1.00 -2.35 7.94
N GLY A 93 -2.23 -2.86 7.79
CA GLY A 93 -2.48 -4.27 7.57
C GLY A 93 -2.13 -4.66 6.13
N VAL A 94 -1.35 -5.73 5.96
CA VAL A 94 -1.04 -6.29 4.63
C VAL A 94 -2.32 -6.82 3.99
N LEU A 95 -2.53 -6.50 2.72
CA LEU A 95 -3.60 -7.00 1.86
C LEU A 95 -2.98 -7.60 0.60
N ARG A 96 -3.13 -8.92 0.42
CA ARG A 96 -2.67 -9.61 -0.78
C ARG A 96 -3.76 -9.58 -1.83
N VAL A 97 -3.56 -8.80 -2.88
CA VAL A 97 -4.58 -8.58 -3.92
C VAL A 97 -4.46 -9.61 -5.05
N SER A 98 -3.23 -9.96 -5.45
CA SER A 98 -2.92 -10.95 -6.49
C SER A 98 -1.48 -11.45 -6.34
N ASP A 99 -1.08 -12.42 -7.16
CA ASP A 99 0.30 -12.96 -7.19
C ASP A 99 1.36 -11.91 -7.54
N ASP A 100 0.96 -10.73 -8.02
CA ASP A 100 1.84 -9.62 -8.38
C ASP A 100 1.46 -8.30 -7.68
N THR A 101 0.58 -8.34 -6.66
CA THR A 101 0.14 -7.14 -5.93
C THR A 101 -0.11 -7.42 -4.45
N GLU A 102 0.64 -6.74 -3.59
CA GLU A 102 0.49 -6.76 -2.13
C GLU A 102 0.64 -5.32 -1.60
N LEU A 103 -0.39 -4.86 -0.87
CA LEU A 103 -0.54 -3.47 -0.43
C LEU A 103 -0.59 -3.40 1.10
N GLU A 104 -0.22 -2.25 1.67
CA GLU A 104 -0.24 -2.00 3.11
C GLU A 104 -1.14 -0.80 3.49
N PRO A 105 -2.46 -0.84 3.23
CA PRO A 105 -3.35 0.28 3.56
C PRO A 105 -3.21 0.79 5.00
N GLU A 106 -3.34 2.12 5.20
CA GLU A 106 -3.17 2.72 6.52
C GLU A 106 -4.11 2.17 7.58
N ALA A 107 -5.33 1.82 7.18
CA ALA A 107 -6.23 1.03 7.99
C ALA A 107 -6.91 -0.05 7.15
N LEU A 108 -7.00 -1.25 7.69
CA LEU A 108 -7.66 -2.38 7.05
C LEU A 108 -8.62 -3.05 8.02
N VAL A 109 -9.88 -3.17 7.60
CA VAL A 109 -10.91 -3.93 8.31
C VAL A 109 -11.20 -5.20 7.54
N THR A 110 -11.08 -6.34 8.22
CA THR A 110 -11.29 -7.68 7.65
C THR A 110 -12.59 -8.32 8.15
N ARG A 111 -13.15 -9.24 7.36
CA ARG A 111 -14.33 -10.04 7.73
C ARG A 111 -14.05 -10.90 8.95
N HIS A 112 -12.85 -11.49 8.99
CA HIS A 112 -12.40 -12.34 10.08
C HIS A 112 -11.47 -11.57 11.02
N SER A 113 -11.40 -12.03 12.28
CA SER A 113 -10.42 -11.51 13.23
C SER A 113 -9.00 -11.77 12.71
N TRP A 114 -8.08 -10.84 12.98
CA TRP A 114 -6.66 -10.96 12.61
C TRP A 114 -5.95 -12.20 13.15
N ARG A 115 -6.50 -12.82 14.20
CA ARG A 115 -6.05 -14.15 14.67
C ARG A 115 -6.31 -15.30 13.69
N HIS A 116 -7.10 -15.09 12.65
CA HIS A 116 -7.35 -16.07 11.59
C HIS A 116 -6.14 -16.16 10.63
N TYR A 117 -5.56 -15.01 10.30
CA TYR A 117 -4.46 -14.83 9.35
C TYR A 117 -3.11 -15.13 10.02
N THR A 118 -2.87 -16.41 10.33
CA THR A 118 -1.65 -16.88 11.02
C THR A 118 -0.54 -17.31 10.08
N THR A 119 -0.90 -17.73 8.87
CA THR A 119 0.00 -18.26 7.84
C THR A 119 -0.19 -17.58 6.49
N ASP A 120 -1.29 -16.85 6.33
CA ASP A 120 -1.66 -16.13 5.11
C ASP A 120 -2.09 -14.70 5.45
N TYR A 121 -2.18 -13.85 4.43
CA TYR A 121 -2.70 -12.49 4.52
C TYR A 121 -4.13 -12.41 3.98
N PRO A 122 -4.94 -11.43 4.43
CA PRO A 122 -6.26 -11.16 3.87
C PRO A 122 -6.19 -10.93 2.36
N VAL A 123 -7.22 -11.40 1.66
CA VAL A 123 -7.47 -11.17 0.22
C VAL A 123 -8.60 -10.14 0.02
N PRO A 124 -8.85 -9.63 -1.20
CA PRO A 124 -9.86 -8.60 -1.42
C PRO A 124 -11.25 -8.98 -0.93
N GLU A 125 -11.61 -10.26 -1.03
CA GLU A 125 -12.89 -10.79 -0.55
C GLU A 125 -13.03 -10.67 0.96
N ASP A 126 -11.93 -10.70 1.70
CA ASP A 126 -11.92 -10.56 3.15
C ASP A 126 -11.94 -9.11 3.62
N ALA A 127 -11.53 -8.16 2.77
CA ALA A 127 -11.50 -6.75 3.10
C ALA A 127 -12.92 -6.14 3.12
N LEU A 128 -13.39 -5.78 4.31
CA LEU A 128 -14.65 -5.05 4.48
C LEU A 128 -14.48 -3.56 4.21
N LEU A 129 -13.36 -2.98 4.64
CA LEU A 129 -13.04 -1.58 4.45
C LEU A 129 -11.52 -1.38 4.33
N VAL A 130 -11.13 -0.60 3.34
CA VAL A 130 -9.76 -0.10 3.17
C VAL A 130 -9.74 1.39 3.44
N GLY A 131 -8.85 1.82 4.33
CA GLY A 131 -8.63 3.22 4.72
C GLY A 131 -7.26 3.71 4.27
N GLU A 132 -7.24 4.78 3.49
CA GLU A 132 -6.01 5.44 3.05
C GLU A 132 -5.94 6.87 3.59
N VAL A 133 -4.76 7.28 4.06
CA VAL A 133 -4.49 8.66 4.47
C VAL A 133 -3.47 9.26 3.52
N ALA A 134 -3.80 10.41 2.92
CA ALA A 134 -2.89 11.11 2.01
C ALA A 134 -2.38 12.43 2.59
N GLU A 135 -1.10 12.71 2.36
CA GLU A 135 -0.58 14.08 2.25
C GLU A 135 -0.47 14.46 0.76
N THR A 136 -0.56 15.76 0.43
CA THR A 136 -0.73 16.29 -0.94
C THR A 136 0.21 15.71 -2.00
N THR A 137 1.40 15.26 -1.63
CA THR A 137 2.40 14.66 -2.53
C THR A 137 2.08 13.22 -2.96
N HIS A 138 1.08 12.56 -2.36
CA HIS A 138 0.77 11.15 -2.59
C HIS A 138 -0.51 10.91 -3.42
N GLY A 139 -1.17 11.96 -3.91
CA GLY A 139 -2.46 11.85 -4.61
C GLY A 139 -2.43 10.93 -5.84
N PHE A 140 -1.32 10.90 -6.58
CA PHE A 140 -1.15 9.99 -7.72
C PHE A 140 -1.18 8.52 -7.30
N LEU A 141 -0.41 8.16 -6.26
CA LEU A 141 -0.38 6.79 -5.73
C LEU A 141 -1.73 6.38 -5.17
N LEU A 142 -2.43 7.27 -4.47
CA LEU A 142 -3.79 6.99 -3.99
C LEU A 142 -4.79 6.78 -5.14
N GLY A 143 -4.72 7.58 -6.20
CA GLY A 143 -5.57 7.40 -7.38
C GLY A 143 -5.36 6.02 -8.01
N PHE A 144 -4.09 5.60 -8.14
CA PHE A 144 -3.75 4.29 -8.66
C PHE A 144 -4.20 3.14 -7.74
N LYS A 145 -3.95 3.23 -6.44
CA LYS A 145 -4.38 2.23 -5.45
C LYS A 145 -5.91 2.12 -5.36
N SER A 146 -6.63 3.23 -5.52
CA SER A 146 -8.11 3.24 -5.52
C SER A 146 -8.70 2.35 -6.62
N LEU A 147 -8.06 2.31 -7.80
CA LEU A 147 -8.49 1.41 -8.89
C LEU A 147 -8.25 -0.07 -8.54
N ILE A 148 -7.23 -0.37 -7.75
CA ILE A 148 -6.92 -1.72 -7.28
C ILE A 148 -7.93 -2.12 -6.19
N TYR A 149 -8.19 -1.21 -5.26
CA TYR A 149 -9.17 -1.42 -4.19
C TYR A 149 -10.63 -1.45 -4.68
N ALA A 150 -10.93 -1.13 -5.94
CA ALA A 150 -12.27 -1.34 -6.49
C ALA A 150 -12.74 -2.81 -6.41
N GLN A 151 -11.82 -3.75 -6.18
CA GLN A 151 -12.10 -5.17 -5.95
C GLN A 151 -12.55 -5.47 -4.49
N VAL A 152 -12.35 -4.53 -3.56
CA VAL A 152 -12.80 -4.69 -2.17
C VAL A 152 -14.21 -4.14 -1.99
N ARG A 153 -14.87 -4.52 -0.89
CA ARG A 153 -16.28 -4.17 -0.67
C ARG A 153 -16.54 -2.66 -0.52
N SER A 154 -15.65 -1.96 0.18
CA SER A 154 -15.77 -0.52 0.47
C SER A 154 -14.40 0.13 0.61
N VAL A 155 -14.24 1.34 0.08
CA VAL A 155 -12.99 2.13 0.17
C VAL A 155 -13.29 3.50 0.77
N GLY A 156 -12.47 3.92 1.74
CA GLY A 156 -12.50 5.25 2.33
C GLY A 156 -11.13 5.94 2.18
N VAL A 157 -11.13 7.17 1.67
CA VAL A 157 -9.92 8.00 1.56
C VAL A 157 -10.08 9.22 2.45
N LEU A 158 -9.09 9.46 3.32
CA LEU A 158 -9.05 10.61 4.23
C LEU A 158 -7.84 11.50 3.89
N ASP A 159 -8.08 12.77 3.59
CA ASP A 159 -7.01 13.75 3.47
C ASP A 159 -6.59 14.21 4.88
N SER A 160 -5.31 14.05 5.23
CA SER A 160 -4.79 14.43 6.54
C SER A 160 -4.99 15.92 6.85
N ARG A 161 -5.17 16.76 5.82
CA ARG A 161 -5.50 18.19 5.96
C ARG A 161 -6.90 18.46 6.50
N HIS A 162 -7.79 17.48 6.47
CA HIS A 162 -9.16 17.59 6.95
C HIS A 162 -9.37 16.94 8.31
N CYS A 163 -8.36 16.23 8.84
CA CYS A 163 -8.34 15.82 10.23
C CYS A 163 -8.14 17.05 11.12
N ARG A 164 -9.20 17.42 11.84
CA ARG A 164 -9.17 18.38 12.94
C ARG A 164 -8.93 17.63 14.24
N ALA A 165 -8.10 18.21 15.10
CA ALA A 165 -7.90 17.75 16.47
C ALA A 165 -9.19 17.91 17.29
#